data_AF-A0A0G0WYM5-F1
#
_entry.id   AF-A0A0G0WYM5-F1
#
_cell.length_a   1.000
_cell.length_b   1.000
_cell.length_c   1.000
_cell.angle_alpha   90.00
_cell.angle_beta   90.00
_cell.angle_gamma   90.00
#
_symmetry.space_group_name_H-M   'P 1'
#
loop_
_entity.id
_entity.type
_entity.pdbx_description
1 polymer ?
#
loop_
_entity_poly.entity_id
_entity_poly.type
_entity_poly.pdbx_seq_one_letter_code
_entity_poly.pdbx_strand_id
1 'polypeptide(L)'
;MVKGKKQESKKKDGDKVYKELEVLKSMLARALADYDNLSKRVERERGVLSKIASLGILTRLLPVLDNLESAQDHLQDTGLAISIGEFKKILNEEGLLEIVPKVGEEFNEDTMEAIEVVAGARDNIISGVTLNGWKFKDGQAVRHAKVKVSKISNS
;
A
#
# COMPACT_ATOMS: atom_id res chain seq x y z
N MET A 1 -64.33 39.03 -21.50
CA MET A 1 -62.86 39.00 -21.66
C MET A 1 -62.06 38.71 -20.37
N VAL A 2 -62.60 38.98 -19.17
CA VAL A 2 -61.86 38.83 -17.88
C VAL A 2 -61.68 37.38 -17.40
N LYS A 3 -62.63 36.46 -17.68
CA LYS A 3 -62.55 35.04 -17.25
C LYS A 3 -61.42 34.24 -17.95
N GLY A 4 -61.09 34.55 -19.21
CA GLY A 4 -60.01 33.89 -19.96
C GLY A 4 -58.61 34.22 -19.43
N LYS A 5 -58.34 35.50 -19.15
CA LYS A 5 -57.04 35.95 -18.58
C LYS A 5 -56.74 35.34 -17.21
N LYS A 6 -57.76 35.11 -16.36
CA LYS A 6 -57.62 34.49 -15.03
C LYS A 6 -57.37 32.98 -15.10
N GLN A 7 -57.85 32.29 -16.14
CA GLN A 7 -57.55 30.88 -16.40
C GLN A 7 -56.15 30.71 -17.02
N GLU A 8 -55.74 31.61 -17.89
CA GLU A 8 -54.37 31.64 -18.44
C GLU A 8 -53.31 31.95 -17.39
N SER A 9 -53.56 32.85 -16.43
CA SER A 9 -52.62 33.14 -15.35
C SER A 9 -52.46 31.95 -14.39
N LYS A 10 -53.56 31.27 -14.03
CA LYS A 10 -53.52 30.05 -13.20
C LYS A 10 -52.81 28.88 -13.89
N LYS A 11 -52.98 28.72 -15.21
CA LYS A 11 -52.22 27.72 -16.00
C LYS A 11 -50.72 28.04 -16.02
N LYS A 12 -50.35 29.31 -16.23
CA LYS A 12 -48.95 29.75 -16.20
C LYS A 12 -48.28 29.54 -14.85
N ASP A 13 -48.97 29.78 -13.74
CA ASP A 13 -48.45 29.48 -12.39
C ASP A 13 -48.29 27.97 -12.16
N GLY A 14 -49.25 27.16 -12.61
CA GLY A 14 -49.16 25.70 -12.55
C GLY A 14 -47.98 25.12 -13.34
N ASP A 15 -47.74 25.62 -14.55
CA ASP A 15 -46.59 25.23 -15.38
C ASP A 15 -45.25 25.64 -14.74
N LYS A 16 -45.22 26.80 -14.06
CA LYS A 16 -44.02 27.29 -13.37
C LYS A 16 -43.67 26.41 -12.17
N VAL A 17 -44.67 26.09 -11.35
CA VAL A 17 -44.53 25.17 -10.20
C VAL A 17 -44.10 23.78 -10.67
N TYR A 18 -44.67 23.27 -11.76
CA TYR A 18 -44.29 21.95 -12.30
C TYR A 18 -42.83 21.93 -12.78
N LYS A 19 -42.38 23.00 -13.45
CA LYS A 19 -40.97 23.15 -13.86
C LYS A 19 -40.03 23.23 -12.67
N GLU A 20 -40.35 24.02 -11.65
CA GLU A 20 -39.56 24.09 -10.40
C GLU A 20 -39.49 22.73 -9.70
N LEU A 21 -40.59 21.98 -9.70
CA LEU A 21 -40.66 20.64 -9.11
C LEU A 21 -39.78 19.63 -9.87
N GLU A 22 -39.77 19.68 -11.20
CA GLU A 22 -38.88 18.84 -12.02
C GLU A 22 -37.40 19.22 -11.84
N VAL A 23 -37.08 20.51 -11.72
CA VAL A 23 -35.72 20.96 -11.39
C VAL A 23 -35.30 20.44 -10.01
N LEU A 24 -36.15 20.57 -9.00
CA LEU A 24 -35.88 20.08 -7.65
C LEU A 24 -35.69 18.56 -7.60
N LYS A 25 -36.52 17.79 -8.33
CA LYS A 25 -36.35 16.33 -8.46
C LYS A 25 -35.02 15.97 -9.11
N SER A 26 -34.64 16.68 -10.18
CA SER A 26 -33.37 16.45 -10.87
C SER A 26 -32.18 16.75 -9.95
N MET A 27 -32.24 17.85 -9.20
CA MET A 27 -31.21 18.22 -8.23
C MET A 27 -31.12 17.20 -7.09
N LEU A 28 -32.27 16.73 -6.57
CA LEU A 28 -32.32 15.69 -5.54
C LEU A 28 -31.73 14.37 -6.04
N ALA A 29 -32.11 13.94 -7.25
CA ALA A 29 -31.57 12.73 -7.86
C ALA A 29 -30.04 12.80 -8.03
N ARG A 30 -29.52 13.97 -8.44
CA ARG A 30 -28.07 14.21 -8.52
C ARG A 30 -27.41 14.17 -7.14
N ALA A 31 -27.98 14.86 -6.15
CA ALA A 31 -27.44 14.87 -4.78
C ALA A 31 -27.39 13.47 -4.16
N LEU A 32 -28.40 12.63 -4.42
CA LEU A 32 -28.41 11.23 -3.98
C LEU A 32 -27.31 10.42 -4.67
N ALA A 33 -27.10 10.61 -5.97
CA ALA A 33 -26.03 9.95 -6.70
C ALA A 33 -24.63 10.39 -6.20
N ASP A 34 -24.43 11.69 -5.96
CA ASP A 34 -23.19 12.23 -5.43
C ASP A 34 -22.91 11.69 -4.01
N TYR A 35 -23.95 11.55 -3.18
CA TYR A 35 -23.84 10.95 -1.85
C TYR A 35 -23.47 9.47 -1.91
N ASP A 36 -24.10 8.67 -2.78
CA ASP A 36 -23.76 7.26 -2.97
C ASP A 36 -22.30 7.10 -3.43
N ASN A 37 -21.86 7.94 -4.39
CA ASN A 37 -20.47 7.97 -4.84
C ASN A 37 -19.49 8.34 -3.72
N LEU A 38 -19.82 9.34 -2.91
CA LEU A 38 -19.01 9.75 -1.76
C LEU A 38 -18.93 8.64 -0.72
N SER A 39 -20.06 8.01 -0.37
CA SER A 39 -20.13 6.91 0.60
C SER A 39 -19.23 5.75 0.17
N LYS A 40 -19.33 5.32 -1.10
CA LYS A 40 -18.46 4.29 -1.69
C LYS A 40 -16.98 4.68 -1.69
N ARG A 41 -16.65 5.97 -1.82
CA ARG A 41 -15.27 6.46 -1.77
C ARG A 41 -14.74 6.41 -0.33
N VAL A 42 -15.50 6.91 0.63
CA VAL A 42 -15.13 6.91 2.06
C VAL A 42 -14.90 5.49 2.57
N GLU A 43 -15.73 4.54 2.17
CA GLU A 43 -15.55 3.13 2.57
C GLU A 43 -14.24 2.54 2.02
N ARG A 44 -13.89 2.85 0.77
CA ARG A 44 -12.60 2.46 0.18
C ARG A 44 -11.42 3.09 0.93
N GLU A 45 -11.50 4.38 1.25
CA GLU A 45 -10.45 5.10 1.98
C GLU A 45 -10.26 4.56 3.40
N ARG A 46 -11.34 4.21 4.10
CA ARG A 46 -11.28 3.56 5.43
C ARG A 46 -10.53 2.23 5.38
N GLY A 47 -10.79 1.40 4.37
CA GLY A 47 -10.06 0.14 4.19
C GLY A 47 -8.56 0.35 3.99
N VAL A 48 -8.17 1.39 3.24
CA VAL A 48 -6.76 1.76 3.04
C VAL A 48 -6.11 2.24 4.34
N LEU A 49 -6.79 3.09 5.11
CA LEU A 49 -6.26 3.59 6.39
C LEU A 49 -6.01 2.46 7.40
N SER A 50 -6.91 1.47 7.48
CA SER A 50 -6.73 0.30 8.34
C SER A 50 -5.46 -0.48 7.96
N LYS A 51 -5.26 -0.74 6.65
CA LYS A 51 -4.05 -1.40 6.14
C LYS A 51 -2.79 -0.61 6.49
N ILE A 52 -2.78 0.70 6.25
CA ILE A 52 -1.62 1.56 6.56
C ILE A 52 -1.28 1.50 8.06
N ALA A 53 -2.28 1.54 8.94
CA ALA A 53 -2.07 1.47 10.38
C ALA A 53 -1.44 0.12 10.79
N SER A 54 -1.95 -1.00 10.28
CA SER A 54 -1.35 -2.33 10.52
C SER A 54 0.10 -2.38 10.03
N LEU A 55 0.36 -1.88 8.82
CA LEU A 55 1.71 -1.88 8.23
C LEU A 55 2.71 -1.07 9.04
N GLY A 56 2.30 0.03 9.66
CA GLY A 56 3.14 0.82 10.55
C GLY A 56 3.60 0.02 11.78
N ILE A 57 2.71 -0.78 12.38
CA ILE A 57 3.05 -1.65 13.51
C ILE A 57 3.98 -2.78 13.05
N LEU A 58 3.64 -3.46 11.94
CA LEU A 58 4.44 -4.56 11.41
C LEU A 58 5.87 -4.12 11.09
N THR A 59 6.04 -2.93 10.52
CA THR A 59 7.37 -2.35 10.24
C THR A 59 8.20 -2.19 11.51
N ARG A 60 7.59 -1.78 12.62
CA ARG A 60 8.27 -1.64 13.92
C ARG A 60 8.61 -2.98 14.58
N LEU A 61 7.98 -4.07 14.16
CA LEU A 61 8.30 -5.42 14.63
C LEU A 61 9.43 -6.09 13.84
N LEU A 62 9.79 -5.58 12.66
CA LEU A 62 10.88 -6.15 11.86
C LEU A 62 12.22 -6.26 12.63
N PRO A 63 12.67 -5.26 13.43
CA PRO A 63 13.88 -5.42 14.23
C PRO A 63 13.80 -6.55 15.27
N VAL A 64 12.59 -6.85 15.76
CA VAL A 64 12.39 -7.99 16.67
C VAL A 64 12.54 -9.29 15.91
N LEU A 65 11.96 -9.39 14.71
CA LEU A 65 12.15 -10.54 13.84
C LEU A 65 13.63 -10.76 13.50
N ASP A 66 14.36 -9.69 13.18
CA ASP A 66 15.81 -9.76 12.88
C ASP A 66 16.60 -10.36 14.06
N ASN A 67 16.26 -9.96 15.30
CA ASN A 67 16.90 -10.50 16.49
C ASN A 67 16.57 -11.99 16.69
N LEU A 68 15.34 -12.42 16.36
CA LEU A 68 14.94 -13.82 16.43
C LEU A 68 15.70 -14.65 15.38
N GLU A 69 15.86 -14.13 14.17
CA GLU A 69 16.66 -14.76 13.11
C GLU A 69 18.13 -14.86 13.52
N SER A 70 18.72 -13.78 14.05
CA SER A 70 20.08 -13.79 14.56
C SER A 70 20.26 -14.79 15.71
N ALA A 71 19.29 -14.87 16.63
CA ALA A 71 19.32 -15.87 17.69
C ALA A 71 19.22 -17.30 17.12
N GLN A 72 18.38 -17.50 16.09
CA GLN A 72 18.25 -18.79 15.42
C GLN A 72 19.55 -19.23 14.74
N ASP A 73 20.28 -18.31 14.11
CA ASP A 73 21.58 -18.61 13.48
C ASP A 73 22.59 -19.20 14.48
N HIS A 74 22.51 -18.80 15.75
CA HIS A 74 23.37 -19.30 16.82
C HIS A 74 22.82 -20.54 17.53
N LEU A 75 21.52 -20.58 17.81
CA LEU A 75 20.89 -21.63 18.61
C LEU A 75 20.53 -22.87 17.80
N GLN A 76 20.20 -22.70 16.50
CA GLN A 76 19.72 -23.77 15.62
C GLN A 76 18.54 -24.57 16.22
N ASP A 77 17.61 -23.86 16.86
CA ASP A 77 16.45 -24.45 17.54
C ASP A 77 15.27 -24.66 16.58
N THR A 78 14.66 -25.84 16.60
CA THR A 78 13.55 -26.16 15.68
C THR A 78 12.27 -25.40 16.02
N GLY A 79 11.98 -25.18 17.31
CA GLY A 79 10.79 -24.47 17.75
C GLY A 79 10.83 -23.00 17.35
N LEU A 80 11.98 -22.35 17.57
CA LEU A 80 12.23 -20.99 17.15
C LEU A 80 12.17 -20.84 15.62
N ALA A 81 12.74 -21.78 14.86
CA ALA A 81 12.61 -21.79 13.39
C ALA A 81 11.14 -21.85 12.92
N ILE A 82 10.29 -22.66 13.57
CA ILE A 82 8.86 -22.72 13.27
C ILE A 82 8.19 -21.37 13.56
N SER A 83 8.45 -20.78 14.74
CA SER A 83 7.86 -19.48 15.09
C SER A 83 8.29 -18.35 14.15
N ILE A 84 9.56 -18.32 13.71
CA ILE A 84 10.03 -17.37 12.70
C ILE A 84 9.29 -17.59 11.38
N GLY A 85 9.14 -18.85 10.94
CA GLY A 85 8.41 -19.19 9.73
C GLY A 85 6.95 -18.72 9.76
N GLU A 86 6.26 -18.95 10.88
CA GLU A 86 4.89 -18.47 11.11
C GLU A 86 4.80 -16.95 11.10
N PHE A 87 5.77 -16.26 11.74
CA PHE A 87 5.84 -14.80 11.74
C PHE A 87 5.94 -14.25 10.31
N LYS A 88 6.86 -14.80 9.51
CA LYS A 88 7.03 -14.40 8.10
C LYS A 88 5.78 -14.67 7.26
N LYS A 89 5.08 -15.77 7.53
CA LYS A 89 3.82 -16.10 6.86
C LYS A 89 2.75 -15.05 7.16
N ILE A 90 2.60 -14.63 8.42
CA ILE A 90 1.65 -13.58 8.82
C ILE A 90 2.00 -12.25 8.13
N LEU A 91 3.28 -11.87 8.09
CA LEU A 91 3.71 -10.67 7.35
C LEU A 91 3.28 -10.73 5.87
N ASN A 92 3.45 -11.88 5.22
CA ASN A 92 3.03 -12.10 3.85
C ASN A 92 1.50 -11.93 3.69
N GLU A 93 0.72 -12.56 4.56
CA GLU A 93 -0.75 -12.44 4.55
C GLU A 93 -1.21 -10.99 4.73
N GLU A 94 -0.55 -10.22 5.59
CA GLU A 94 -0.80 -8.79 5.82
C GLU A 94 -0.23 -7.86 4.73
N GLY A 95 0.42 -8.42 3.71
CA GLY A 95 0.84 -7.68 2.51
C GLY A 95 2.30 -7.22 2.50
N LEU A 96 3.15 -7.75 3.38
CA LEU A 96 4.60 -7.54 3.38
C LEU A 96 5.33 -8.76 2.81
N LEU A 97 6.12 -8.54 1.77
CA LEU A 97 6.99 -9.55 1.17
C LEU A 97 8.43 -9.34 1.62
N GLU A 98 9.08 -10.43 1.98
CA GLU A 98 10.51 -10.44 2.26
C GLU A 98 11.31 -10.27 0.96
N ILE A 99 12.34 -9.42 1.01
CA ILE A 99 13.35 -9.29 -0.02
C ILE A 99 14.55 -10.11 0.46
N VAL A 100 14.84 -11.20 -0.24
CA VAL A 100 15.93 -12.13 0.07
C VAL A 100 16.93 -12.11 -1.09
N PRO A 101 17.86 -11.13 -1.13
CA PRO A 101 18.90 -11.12 -2.15
C PRO A 101 19.78 -12.36 -2.01
N LYS A 102 20.44 -12.76 -3.10
CA LYS A 102 21.42 -13.84 -3.06
C LYS A 102 22.77 -13.36 -3.52
N VAL A 103 23.82 -13.93 -2.94
CA VAL A 103 25.19 -13.73 -3.41
C VAL A 103 25.28 -14.16 -4.88
N GLY A 104 25.83 -13.29 -5.72
CA GLY A 104 25.92 -13.47 -7.16
C GLY A 104 24.82 -12.81 -7.99
N GLU A 105 23.73 -12.32 -7.37
CA GLU A 105 22.70 -11.54 -8.05
C GLU A 105 23.15 -10.08 -8.27
N GLU A 106 22.53 -9.40 -9.22
CA GLU A 106 22.76 -7.98 -9.47
C GLU A 106 22.14 -7.12 -8.36
N PHE A 107 22.87 -6.06 -7.98
CA PHE A 107 22.39 -5.06 -7.04
C PHE A 107 21.24 -4.26 -7.66
N ASN A 108 20.17 -4.06 -6.89
CA ASN A 108 19.02 -3.25 -7.28
C ASN A 108 18.74 -2.16 -6.24
N GLU A 109 18.95 -0.90 -6.61
CA GLU A 109 18.78 0.27 -5.74
C GLU A 109 17.34 0.49 -5.23
N ASP A 110 16.32 -0.01 -5.93
CA ASP A 110 14.90 0.10 -5.50
C ASP A 110 14.57 -0.82 -4.32
N THR A 111 15.41 -1.84 -4.07
CA THR A 111 15.12 -2.90 -3.09
C THR A 111 16.28 -3.19 -2.14
N MET A 112 17.47 -2.65 -2.42
CA MET A 112 18.69 -2.95 -1.70
C MET A 112 19.47 -1.67 -1.35
N GLU A 113 20.12 -1.70 -0.19
CA GLU A 113 21.06 -0.69 0.29
C GLU A 113 22.45 -1.33 0.34
N ALA A 114 23.39 -0.79 -0.45
CA ALA A 114 24.78 -1.22 -0.42
C ALA A 114 25.49 -0.62 0.80
N ILE A 115 25.76 -1.45 1.81
CA ILE A 115 26.41 -1.00 3.06
C ILE A 115 27.93 -1.14 3.03
N GLU A 116 28.46 -1.94 2.11
CA GLU A 116 29.89 -2.16 1.95
C GLU A 116 30.21 -2.47 0.48
N VAL A 117 31.33 -1.94 -0.02
CA VAL A 117 31.85 -2.25 -1.35
C VAL A 117 33.13 -3.05 -1.20
N VAL A 118 33.19 -4.23 -1.81
CA VAL A 118 34.33 -5.14 -1.76
C VAL A 118 34.96 -5.32 -3.13
N ALA A 119 36.26 -5.62 -3.18
CA ALA A 119 36.92 -5.96 -4.43
C ALA A 119 36.33 -7.25 -5.03
N GLY A 120 36.05 -7.25 -6.32
CA GLY A 120 35.51 -8.41 -7.03
C GLY A 120 35.85 -8.43 -8.51
N ALA A 121 35.45 -9.51 -9.18
CA ALA A 121 35.68 -9.71 -10.62
C ALA A 121 34.66 -8.99 -11.52
N ARG A 122 33.55 -8.50 -10.94
CA ARG A 122 32.46 -7.81 -11.63
C ARG A 122 31.99 -6.64 -10.78
N ASP A 123 31.44 -5.62 -11.43
CA ASP A 123 30.80 -4.49 -10.77
C ASP A 123 29.33 -4.81 -10.43
N ASN A 124 28.84 -4.23 -9.34
CA ASN A 124 27.42 -4.23 -8.94
C ASN A 124 26.82 -5.63 -8.70
N ILE A 125 27.65 -6.62 -8.35
CA ILE A 125 27.17 -7.95 -7.95
C ILE A 125 27.16 -8.06 -6.43
N ILE A 126 26.10 -8.62 -5.86
CA ILE A 126 25.97 -8.90 -4.43
C ILE A 126 27.06 -9.89 -4.01
N SER A 127 27.93 -9.48 -3.11
CA SER A 127 28.99 -10.31 -2.52
C SER A 127 28.63 -10.86 -1.15
N GLY A 128 27.63 -10.28 -0.49
CA GLY A 128 27.13 -10.73 0.81
C GLY A 128 25.80 -10.09 1.15
N VAL A 129 24.99 -10.78 1.95
CA VAL A 129 23.73 -10.26 2.48
C VAL A 129 23.87 -10.17 3.98
N THR A 130 23.59 -8.99 4.54
CA THR A 130 23.71 -8.73 5.97
C THR A 130 22.36 -8.64 6.65
N LEU A 131 21.34 -8.13 5.94
CA LEU A 131 19.99 -8.06 6.45
C LEU A 131 18.98 -8.19 5.31
N ASN A 132 17.96 -9.01 5.49
CA ASN A 132 16.87 -9.09 4.53
C ASN A 132 16.00 -7.83 4.56
N GLY A 133 15.48 -7.48 3.38
CA GLY A 133 14.58 -6.34 3.19
C GLY A 133 13.13 -6.77 3.28
N TRP A 134 12.23 -5.79 3.25
CA TRP A 134 10.78 -5.98 3.24
C TRP A 134 10.14 -4.94 2.32
N LYS A 135 9.15 -5.35 1.54
CA LYS A 135 8.37 -4.47 0.65
C LYS A 135 6.89 -4.76 0.73
N PHE A 136 6.05 -3.80 0.35
CA PHE A 136 4.64 -4.09 0.16
C PHE A 136 4.43 -4.96 -1.08
N LYS A 137 3.43 -5.85 -1.05
CA LYS A 137 3.02 -6.65 -2.21
C LYS A 137 2.76 -5.79 -3.45
N ASP A 138 2.18 -4.62 -3.24
CA ASP A 138 1.72 -3.72 -4.30
C ASP A 138 2.69 -2.57 -4.58
N GLY A 139 3.94 -2.60 -4.07
CA GLY A 139 4.87 -1.51 -4.36
C GLY A 139 6.15 -1.45 -3.54
N GLN A 140 6.32 -0.30 -2.87
CA GLN A 140 7.60 0.21 -2.40
C GLN A 140 8.25 -0.66 -1.31
N ALA A 141 9.59 -0.64 -1.28
CA ALA A 141 10.36 -1.16 -0.17
C ALA A 141 10.04 -0.39 1.12
N VAL A 142 9.68 -1.14 2.16
CA VAL A 142 9.49 -0.64 3.53
C VAL A 142 10.82 -0.58 4.25
N ARG A 143 11.69 -1.55 3.96
CA ARG A 143 13.08 -1.60 4.40
C ARG A 143 13.90 -2.25 3.31
N HIS A 144 14.92 -1.57 2.81
CA HIS A 144 15.82 -2.13 1.82
C HIS A 144 16.64 -3.27 2.44
N ALA A 145 16.94 -4.29 1.64
CA ALA A 145 17.87 -5.33 2.08
C ALA A 145 19.29 -4.76 2.15
N LYS A 146 20.03 -5.05 3.21
CA LYS A 146 21.40 -4.55 3.37
C LYS A 146 22.37 -5.56 2.81
N VAL A 147 23.13 -5.14 1.81
CA VAL A 147 24.02 -6.01 1.05
C VAL A 147 25.42 -5.42 0.93
N LYS A 148 26.39 -6.30 0.73
CA LYS A 148 27.72 -5.95 0.26
C LYS A 148 27.74 -6.12 -1.25
N VAL A 149 28.34 -5.19 -1.97
CA VAL A 149 28.42 -5.22 -3.43
C VAL A 149 29.87 -5.25 -3.88
N SER A 150 30.13 -5.85 -5.02
CA SER A 150 31.46 -5.94 -5.61
C SER A 150 31.74 -4.76 -6.55
N LYS A 151 33.01 -4.34 -6.56
CA LYS A 151 33.58 -3.41 -7.52
C LYS A 151 34.85 -4.00 -8.13
N ILE A 152 35.01 -3.83 -9.42
CA ILE A 152 36.17 -4.26 -10.19
C ILE A 152 37.40 -3.58 -9.60
N SER A 153 38.29 -4.41 -9.08
CA SER A 153 39.63 -4.01 -8.68
C SER A 153 40.53 -4.14 -9.91
N ASN A 154 40.85 -3.01 -10.56
CA ASN A 154 41.96 -2.98 -11.50
C ASN A 154 43.26 -3.01 -10.70
N SER A 155 43.77 -4.22 -10.48
CA SER A 155 45.14 -4.46 -10.01
C SER A 155 46.14 -4.10 -11.10
#